data_AF-A0A933QHH7-F1
#
_entry.id   AF-A0A933QHH7-F1
#
_cell.length_a   1.000
_cell.length_b   1.000
_cell.length_c   1.000
_cell.angle_alpha   90.00
_cell.angle_beta   90.00
_cell.angle_gamma   90.00
#
_symmetry.space_group_name_H-M   'P 1'
#
loop_
_entity.id
_entity.type
_entity.pdbx_description
1 polymer ?
#
loop_
_entity_poly.entity_id
_entity_poly.type
_entity_poly.pdbx_seq_one_letter_code
_entity_poly.pdbx_strand_id
1 'polypeptide(L)'
;MIVASVAALFFLFNAGQLSSEKTKLVNTADAVAYSVGVMDARTLNFLAYTNRAMLANTVAIAQLVSLSSWTAYIDQLSQTGSSIDWWGKYIAAAPSWEIVQLSASELNLYLNDAQVLETLAEKSDQIFIKKVLVNAQAVAYAGLLAARPTVMDEVARANYRNDGTVAVQSLLSSAVNFSNFVQTYEDDERTRFAEAAVAAAKSDGFVKHRSWILPSLTQGACFAILPDWIERRGGTELIGFDEWKAMDTLSEHVWVVTEEGCAVPETPAGFATTVAADDTAADTDWRRYDYSRLFNLLASPAADSSSISWGYTGLPKFYDLSEDRLEDEEDPRLRYAVGLKRRIAATRTSEGVAQVRNSGSDNRLATTLNNYRAAPAEDDAMAAASAVEVYFDRGSDNPYGNGKFGKPKEIGSLFNPYWHVHLVSASAAERAAALGSAMVLP
;
A
#
# COMPACT_ATOMS: atom_id res chain seq x y z
N MET A 1 52.56 17.07 -48.62
CA MET A 1 51.50 16.04 -48.50
C MET A 1 51.58 15.24 -47.21
N ILE A 2 52.69 14.58 -46.87
CA ILE A 2 52.81 13.74 -45.66
C ILE A 2 52.41 14.47 -44.37
N VAL A 3 52.87 15.70 -44.16
CA VAL A 3 52.54 16.51 -42.96
C VAL A 3 51.03 16.78 -42.86
N ALA A 4 50.38 17.09 -43.98
CA ALA A 4 48.93 17.32 -44.02
C ALA A 4 48.14 16.02 -43.76
N SER A 5 48.61 14.89 -44.29
CA SER A 5 48.00 13.57 -44.05
C SER A 5 48.14 13.12 -42.60
N VAL A 6 49.31 13.32 -41.98
CA VAL A 6 49.55 13.02 -40.55
C VAL A 6 48.69 13.93 -39.66
N ALA A 7 48.60 15.23 -39.99
CA ALA A 7 47.73 16.17 -39.30
C ALA A 7 46.25 15.78 -39.38
N ALA A 8 45.78 15.36 -40.55
CA ALA A 8 44.41 14.89 -40.75
C ALA A 8 44.12 13.59 -39.98
N LEU A 9 45.07 12.64 -39.94
CA LEU A 9 44.94 11.41 -39.16
C LEU A 9 44.91 11.68 -37.65
N PHE A 10 45.76 12.59 -37.16
CA PHE A 10 45.76 13.00 -35.75
C PHE A 10 44.44 13.69 -35.37
N PHE A 11 43.93 14.55 -36.23
CA PHE A 11 42.62 15.17 -36.07
C PHE A 11 41.50 14.13 -35.99
N LEU A 12 41.46 13.18 -36.94
CA LEU A 12 40.49 12.09 -36.95
C LEU A 12 40.59 11.20 -35.70
N PHE A 13 41.80 10.93 -35.21
CA PHE A 13 42.02 10.18 -33.99
C PHE A 13 41.40 10.89 -32.79
N ASN A 14 41.72 12.17 -32.57
CA ASN A 14 41.16 12.92 -31.45
C ASN A 14 39.64 13.08 -31.53
N ALA A 15 39.11 13.39 -32.72
CA ALA A 15 37.66 13.47 -32.93
C ALA A 15 36.98 12.12 -32.66
N GLY A 16 37.60 11.01 -33.09
CA GLY A 16 37.10 9.66 -32.82
C GLY A 16 37.12 9.30 -31.32
N GLN A 17 38.21 9.61 -30.61
CA GLN A 17 38.30 9.38 -29.17
C GLN A 17 37.32 10.25 -28.39
N LEU A 18 37.17 11.52 -28.77
CA LEU A 18 36.21 12.45 -28.17
C LEU A 18 34.76 11.97 -28.37
N SER A 19 34.42 11.54 -29.59
CA SER A 19 33.09 11.01 -29.91
C SER A 19 32.81 9.72 -29.15
N SER A 20 33.78 8.80 -29.07
CA SER A 20 33.66 7.57 -28.30
C SER A 20 33.45 7.85 -26.82
N GLU A 21 34.21 8.80 -26.26
CA GLU A 21 34.09 9.21 -24.87
C GLU A 21 32.73 9.85 -24.57
N LYS A 22 32.24 10.72 -25.46
CA LYS A 22 30.90 11.32 -25.33
C LYS A 22 29.80 10.26 -25.32
N THR A 23 29.84 9.32 -26.26
CA THR A 23 28.85 8.22 -26.30
C THR A 23 28.91 7.38 -25.02
N LYS A 24 30.12 7.06 -24.54
CA LYS A 24 30.29 6.30 -23.30
C LYS A 24 29.77 7.07 -22.08
N LEU A 25 30.03 8.37 -21.99
CA LEU A 25 29.58 9.21 -20.88
C LEU A 25 28.05 9.32 -20.84
N VAL A 26 27.41 9.48 -22.01
CA VAL A 26 25.94 9.48 -22.14
C VAL A 26 25.35 8.12 -21.77
N ASN A 27 25.88 7.02 -22.31
CA ASN A 27 25.40 5.67 -21.97
C ASN A 27 25.56 5.36 -20.48
N THR A 28 26.63 5.87 -19.85
CA THR A 28 26.83 5.72 -18.42
C THR A 28 25.84 6.57 -17.63
N ALA A 29 25.55 7.80 -18.08
CA ALA A 29 24.55 8.65 -17.45
C ALA A 29 23.16 8.00 -17.52
N ASP A 30 22.79 7.43 -18.67
CA ASP A 30 21.55 6.69 -18.85
C ASP A 30 21.47 5.46 -17.95
N ALA A 31 22.56 4.68 -17.85
CA ALA A 31 22.63 3.53 -16.95
C ALA A 31 22.46 3.94 -15.48
N VAL A 32 23.09 5.04 -15.06
CA VAL A 32 22.96 5.60 -13.70
C VAL A 32 21.54 6.08 -13.45
N ALA A 33 20.95 6.87 -14.36
CA ALA A 33 19.59 7.38 -14.25
C ALA A 33 18.57 6.23 -14.15
N TYR A 34 18.65 5.28 -15.08
CA TYR A 34 17.77 4.12 -15.12
C TYR A 34 17.87 3.28 -13.83
N SER A 35 19.08 3.10 -13.30
CA SER A 35 19.29 2.34 -12.05
C SER A 35 18.62 3.00 -10.84
N VAL A 36 18.61 4.34 -10.78
CA VAL A 36 17.85 5.08 -9.76
C VAL A 36 16.35 4.87 -9.94
N GLY A 37 15.84 5.02 -11.17
CA GLY A 37 14.40 4.80 -11.43
C GLY A 37 13.95 3.36 -11.13
N VAL A 38 14.80 2.36 -11.38
CA VAL A 38 14.54 0.96 -10.96
C VAL A 38 14.45 0.86 -9.43
N MET A 39 15.31 1.55 -8.70
CA MET A 39 15.29 1.56 -7.24
C MET A 39 14.00 2.18 -6.72
N ASP A 40 13.61 3.33 -7.27
CA ASP A 40 12.38 4.04 -6.91
C ASP A 40 11.14 3.17 -7.22
N ALA A 41 11.04 2.62 -8.43
CA ALA A 41 9.94 1.74 -8.83
C ALA A 41 9.84 0.48 -7.93
N ARG A 42 10.98 -0.12 -7.56
CA ARG A 42 11.00 -1.27 -6.64
C ARG A 42 10.50 -0.88 -5.25
N THR A 43 10.90 0.27 -4.74
CA THR A 43 10.42 0.77 -3.44
C THR A 43 8.92 1.04 -3.50
N LEU A 44 8.40 1.72 -4.52
CA LEU A 44 6.95 1.96 -4.67
C LEU A 44 6.16 0.65 -4.77
N ASN A 45 6.64 -0.32 -5.54
CA ASN A 45 6.02 -1.64 -5.64
C ASN A 45 6.08 -2.41 -4.31
N PHE A 46 7.19 -2.30 -3.56
CA PHE A 46 7.31 -2.90 -2.23
C PHE A 46 6.32 -2.28 -1.23
N LEU A 47 6.18 -0.95 -1.22
CA LEU A 47 5.17 -0.24 -0.44
C LEU A 47 3.76 -0.72 -0.82
N ALA A 48 3.49 -0.91 -2.11
CA ALA A 48 2.22 -1.44 -2.58
C ALA A 48 1.91 -2.86 -2.09
N TYR A 49 2.88 -3.78 -2.17
CA TYR A 49 2.69 -5.14 -1.67
C TYR A 49 2.47 -5.18 -0.16
N THR A 50 3.24 -4.38 0.58
CA THR A 50 3.13 -4.32 2.05
C THR A 50 1.82 -3.69 2.49
N ASN A 51 1.33 -2.64 1.83
CA ASN A 51 -0.02 -2.08 2.06
C ASN A 51 -1.12 -3.12 1.86
N ARG A 52 -1.06 -3.91 0.78
CA ARG A 52 -2.04 -4.99 0.54
C ARG A 52 -1.95 -6.10 1.60
N ALA A 53 -0.75 -6.44 2.05
CA ALA A 53 -0.56 -7.44 3.11
C ALA A 53 -1.12 -6.93 4.45
N MET A 54 -0.90 -5.65 4.78
CA MET A 54 -1.50 -5.01 5.95
C MET A 54 -3.03 -5.00 5.86
N LEU A 55 -3.58 -4.62 4.71
CA LEU A 55 -5.03 -4.63 4.44
C LEU A 55 -5.65 -6.03 4.64
N ALA A 56 -5.03 -7.05 4.04
CA ALA A 56 -5.49 -8.43 4.16
C ALA A 56 -5.48 -8.91 5.61
N ASN A 57 -4.49 -8.49 6.41
CA ASN A 57 -4.45 -8.85 7.82
C ASN A 57 -5.56 -8.18 8.62
N THR A 58 -5.81 -6.89 8.42
CA THR A 58 -6.93 -6.20 9.06
C THR A 58 -8.26 -6.88 8.75
N VAL A 59 -8.47 -7.32 7.50
CA VAL A 59 -9.64 -8.12 7.12
C VAL A 59 -9.70 -9.45 7.88
N ALA A 60 -8.57 -10.13 8.06
CA ALA A 60 -8.50 -11.35 8.85
C ALA A 60 -8.87 -11.11 10.32
N ILE A 61 -8.43 -10.00 10.92
CA ILE A 61 -8.82 -9.61 12.29
C ILE A 61 -10.34 -9.41 12.37
N ALA A 62 -10.94 -8.70 11.42
CA ALA A 62 -12.39 -8.56 11.36
C ALA A 62 -13.10 -9.92 11.27
N GLN A 63 -12.59 -10.86 10.49
CA GLN A 63 -13.13 -12.22 10.39
C GLN A 63 -12.97 -13.01 11.69
N LEU A 64 -11.83 -12.91 12.38
CA LEU A 64 -11.58 -13.57 13.66
C LEU A 64 -12.52 -13.06 14.75
N VAL A 65 -12.67 -11.72 14.87
CA VAL A 65 -13.61 -11.09 15.82
C VAL A 65 -15.05 -11.49 15.51
N SER A 66 -15.42 -11.55 14.22
CA SER A 66 -16.74 -12.05 13.79
C SER A 66 -16.98 -13.49 14.23
N LEU A 67 -15.98 -14.36 14.05
CA LEU A 67 -16.08 -15.76 14.43
C LEU A 67 -16.18 -15.93 15.94
N SER A 68 -15.38 -15.19 16.71
CA SER A 68 -15.40 -15.20 18.18
C SER A 68 -16.73 -14.77 18.76
N SER A 69 -17.30 -13.67 18.24
CA SER A 69 -18.63 -13.20 18.64
C SER A 69 -19.68 -14.25 18.32
N TRP A 70 -19.63 -14.85 17.13
CA TRP A 70 -20.56 -15.89 16.74
C TRP A 70 -20.47 -17.15 17.61
N THR A 71 -19.26 -17.60 17.96
CA THR A 71 -19.05 -18.79 18.79
C THR A 71 -19.51 -18.58 20.23
N ALA A 72 -19.23 -17.40 20.80
CA ALA A 72 -19.73 -17.03 22.13
C ALA A 72 -21.26 -16.88 22.12
N TYR A 73 -21.83 -16.34 21.03
CA TYR A 73 -23.27 -16.21 20.85
C TYR A 73 -23.97 -17.57 20.87
N ILE A 74 -23.45 -18.57 20.14
CA ILE A 74 -24.08 -19.89 20.13
C ILE A 74 -23.89 -20.64 21.46
N ASP A 75 -22.80 -20.40 22.18
CA ASP A 75 -22.62 -20.96 23.53
C ASP A 75 -23.64 -20.37 24.50
N GLN A 76 -23.81 -19.04 24.49
CA GLN A 76 -24.87 -18.39 25.24
C GLN A 76 -26.26 -18.90 24.84
N LEU A 77 -26.47 -19.14 23.54
CA LEU A 77 -27.69 -19.74 23.02
C LEU A 77 -27.92 -21.12 23.62
N SER A 78 -26.91 -21.99 23.70
CA SER A 78 -27.04 -23.32 24.31
C SER A 78 -27.54 -23.26 25.77
N GLN A 79 -27.08 -22.26 26.51
CA GLN A 79 -27.41 -22.11 27.92
C GLN A 79 -28.82 -21.54 28.16
N THR A 80 -29.26 -20.58 27.34
CA THR A 80 -30.48 -19.80 27.60
C THR A 80 -31.62 -20.01 26.59
N GLY A 81 -31.31 -20.61 25.44
CA GLY A 81 -32.24 -20.87 24.34
C GLY A 81 -33.29 -21.94 24.60
N SER A 82 -33.21 -22.68 25.72
CA SER A 82 -34.24 -23.66 26.12
C SER A 82 -35.58 -23.01 26.49
N SER A 83 -35.60 -21.69 26.69
CA SER A 83 -36.81 -20.89 26.89
C SER A 83 -37.68 -20.79 25.62
N ILE A 84 -37.10 -20.98 24.44
CA ILE A 84 -37.80 -20.97 23.16
C ILE A 84 -38.38 -22.36 22.88
N ASP A 85 -39.66 -22.42 22.49
CA ASP A 85 -40.29 -23.66 22.01
C ASP A 85 -39.89 -23.97 20.55
N TRP A 86 -38.66 -24.46 20.36
CA TRP A 86 -38.11 -24.75 19.04
C TRP A 86 -38.93 -25.76 18.24
N TRP A 87 -39.43 -26.82 18.88
CA TRP A 87 -40.17 -27.88 18.18
C TRP A 87 -41.62 -27.49 17.87
N GLY A 88 -42.27 -26.70 18.73
CA GLY A 88 -43.63 -26.23 18.50
C GLY A 88 -43.73 -24.99 17.60
N LYS A 89 -42.85 -24.01 17.80
CA LYS A 89 -42.90 -22.72 17.08
C LYS A 89 -41.97 -22.65 15.88
N TYR A 90 -40.75 -23.19 15.98
CA TYR A 90 -39.68 -22.95 15.01
C TYR A 90 -39.06 -24.25 14.47
N ILE A 91 -39.89 -25.22 14.06
CA ILE A 91 -39.44 -26.58 13.70
C ILE A 91 -38.34 -26.61 12.62
N ALA A 92 -38.28 -25.60 11.74
CA ALA A 92 -37.24 -25.46 10.72
C ALA A 92 -35.84 -25.21 11.31
N ALA A 93 -35.77 -24.58 12.49
CA ALA A 93 -34.54 -24.29 13.23
C ALA A 93 -34.26 -25.28 14.38
N ALA A 94 -35.24 -26.10 14.78
CA ALA A 94 -35.11 -27.05 15.88
C ALA A 94 -33.92 -28.02 15.73
N PRO A 95 -33.63 -28.59 14.54
CA PRO A 95 -32.43 -29.42 14.36
C PRO A 95 -31.13 -28.64 14.57
N SER A 96 -31.07 -27.38 14.12
CA SER A 96 -29.89 -26.53 14.32
C SER A 96 -29.69 -26.20 15.79
N TRP A 97 -30.77 -25.97 16.53
CA TRP A 97 -30.75 -25.80 17.97
C TRP A 97 -30.20 -27.03 18.71
N GLU A 98 -30.61 -28.24 18.33
CA GLU A 98 -30.05 -29.48 18.90
C GLU A 98 -28.54 -29.59 18.69
N ILE A 99 -28.03 -29.19 17.51
CA ILE A 99 -26.59 -29.16 17.25
C ILE A 99 -25.89 -28.12 18.12
N VAL A 100 -26.48 -26.93 18.30
CA VAL A 100 -25.96 -25.91 19.22
C VAL A 100 -25.83 -26.48 20.62
N GLN A 101 -26.85 -27.20 21.11
CA GLN A 101 -26.81 -27.81 22.44
C GLN A 101 -25.72 -28.86 22.64
N LEU A 102 -25.37 -29.59 21.58
CA LEU A 102 -24.37 -30.65 21.65
C LEU A 102 -22.94 -30.14 21.51
N SER A 103 -22.72 -29.00 20.84
CA SER A 103 -21.39 -28.61 20.35
C SER A 103 -20.93 -27.19 20.69
N ALA A 104 -21.84 -26.27 21.03
CA ALA A 104 -21.50 -24.86 21.18
C ALA A 104 -20.49 -24.61 22.31
N SER A 105 -20.67 -25.27 23.46
CA SER A 105 -19.75 -25.13 24.60
C SER A 105 -18.36 -25.65 24.28
N GLU A 106 -18.23 -26.79 23.59
CA GLU A 106 -16.92 -27.31 23.17
C GLU A 106 -16.25 -26.38 22.14
N LEU A 107 -17.03 -25.83 21.20
CA LEU A 107 -16.50 -24.91 20.20
C LEU A 107 -16.04 -23.59 20.82
N ASN A 108 -16.81 -23.03 21.76
CA ASN A 108 -16.44 -21.81 22.48
C ASN A 108 -15.22 -22.04 23.37
N LEU A 109 -15.16 -23.19 24.05
CA LEU A 109 -14.00 -23.56 24.86
C LEU A 109 -12.72 -23.64 24.03
N TYR A 110 -12.79 -24.21 22.82
CA TYR A 110 -11.61 -24.32 21.96
C TYR A 110 -11.21 -23.00 21.30
N LEU A 111 -12.17 -22.21 20.81
CA LEU A 111 -11.87 -21.01 20.02
C LEU A 111 -11.67 -19.75 20.87
N ASN A 112 -12.50 -19.57 21.91
CA ASN A 112 -12.50 -18.40 22.77
C ASN A 112 -11.78 -18.67 24.11
N ASP A 113 -12.20 -19.68 24.88
CA ASP A 113 -11.65 -19.86 26.25
C ASP A 113 -10.18 -20.32 26.23
N ALA A 114 -9.78 -21.11 25.24
CA ALA A 114 -8.38 -21.46 24.98
C ALA A 114 -7.61 -20.39 24.19
N GLN A 115 -8.23 -19.22 23.96
CA GLN A 115 -7.64 -18.02 23.35
C GLN A 115 -7.00 -18.25 21.96
N VAL A 116 -7.49 -19.24 21.20
CA VAL A 116 -6.93 -19.56 19.87
C VAL A 116 -7.12 -18.39 18.91
N LEU A 117 -8.33 -17.83 18.85
CA LEU A 117 -8.64 -16.70 17.95
C LEU A 117 -7.94 -15.41 18.39
N GLU A 118 -7.94 -15.13 19.70
CA GLU A 118 -7.23 -13.98 20.29
C GLU A 118 -5.73 -14.05 19.99
N THR A 119 -5.08 -15.17 20.29
CA THR A 119 -3.65 -15.36 20.04
C THR A 119 -3.30 -15.20 18.56
N LEU A 120 -4.17 -15.67 17.65
CA LEU A 120 -3.99 -15.48 16.20
C LEU A 120 -4.08 -14.00 15.82
N ALA A 121 -5.12 -13.29 16.30
CA ALA A 121 -5.30 -11.86 16.05
C ALA A 121 -4.12 -11.03 16.60
N GLU A 122 -3.75 -11.22 17.86
CA GLU A 122 -2.67 -10.50 18.54
C GLU A 122 -1.31 -10.73 17.88
N LYS A 123 -0.96 -11.99 17.56
CA LYS A 123 0.30 -12.29 16.87
C LYS A 123 0.33 -11.67 15.48
N SER A 124 -0.79 -11.72 14.77
CA SER A 124 -0.88 -11.14 13.44
C SER A 124 -0.65 -9.63 13.48
N ASP A 125 -1.32 -8.93 14.38
CA ASP A 125 -1.18 -7.49 14.54
C ASP A 125 0.22 -7.09 15.07
N GLN A 126 0.60 -7.58 16.25
CA GLN A 126 1.79 -7.11 16.94
C GLN A 126 3.09 -7.55 16.26
N ILE A 127 3.15 -8.77 15.73
CA ILE A 127 4.38 -9.31 15.13
C ILE A 127 4.42 -8.98 13.65
N PHE A 128 3.43 -9.39 12.87
CA PHE A 128 3.52 -9.27 11.42
C PHE A 128 3.29 -7.85 10.95
N ILE A 129 2.30 -7.13 11.47
CA ILE A 129 2.04 -5.76 11.02
C ILE A 129 3.05 -4.79 11.63
N LYS A 130 2.98 -4.61 12.96
CA LYS A 130 3.77 -3.56 13.62
C LYS A 130 5.27 -3.81 13.56
N LYS A 131 5.73 -5.01 13.94
CA LYS A 131 7.17 -5.28 14.02
C LYS A 131 7.81 -5.57 12.67
N VAL A 132 7.07 -6.17 11.73
CA VAL A 132 7.62 -6.54 10.42
C VAL A 132 7.22 -5.55 9.34
N LEU A 133 5.95 -5.48 8.92
CA LEU A 133 5.56 -4.74 7.71
C LEU A 133 5.74 -3.22 7.82
N VAL A 134 5.25 -2.59 8.90
CA VAL A 134 5.40 -1.14 9.11
C VAL A 134 6.88 -0.73 9.17
N ASN A 135 7.69 -1.52 9.89
CA ASN A 135 9.14 -1.29 9.93
C ASN A 135 9.81 -1.54 8.58
N ALA A 136 9.38 -2.56 7.84
CA ALA A 136 9.93 -2.84 6.52
C ALA A 136 9.67 -1.67 5.56
N GLN A 137 8.47 -1.06 5.60
CA GLN A 137 8.17 0.13 4.83
C GLN A 137 9.05 1.31 5.22
N ALA A 138 9.22 1.57 6.53
CA ALA A 138 10.08 2.64 7.01
C ALA A 138 11.54 2.45 6.57
N VAL A 139 12.06 1.21 6.63
CA VAL A 139 13.41 0.87 6.16
C VAL A 139 13.52 1.00 4.65
N ALA A 140 12.52 0.57 3.88
CA ALA A 140 12.53 0.71 2.42
C ALA A 140 12.52 2.18 2.00
N TYR A 141 11.67 3.01 2.63
CA TYR A 141 11.58 4.44 2.39
C TYR A 141 12.88 5.18 2.76
N ALA A 142 13.37 5.02 3.99
CA ALA A 142 14.59 5.70 4.45
C ALA A 142 15.86 5.15 3.78
N GLY A 143 15.90 3.83 3.58
CA GLY A 143 17.01 3.12 2.95
C GLY A 143 17.20 3.50 1.49
N LEU A 144 16.12 3.77 0.75
CA LEU A 144 16.18 4.29 -0.62
C LEU A 144 17.02 5.57 -0.70
N LEU A 145 16.71 6.55 0.15
CA LEU A 145 17.37 7.85 0.15
C LEU A 145 18.87 7.74 0.48
N ALA A 146 19.22 6.85 1.42
CA ALA A 146 20.61 6.60 1.79
C ALA A 146 21.40 5.78 0.75
N ALA A 147 20.76 4.81 0.09
CA ALA A 147 21.40 3.90 -0.86
C ALA A 147 21.63 4.54 -2.24
N ARG A 148 20.81 5.55 -2.61
CA ARG A 148 20.81 6.14 -3.95
C ARG A 148 22.19 6.67 -4.41
N PRO A 149 22.91 7.51 -3.64
CA PRO A 149 24.23 8.00 -4.06
C PRO A 149 25.24 6.86 -4.26
N THR A 150 25.21 5.84 -3.39
CA THR A 150 26.10 4.67 -3.46
C THR A 150 25.89 3.88 -4.73
N VAL A 151 24.64 3.59 -5.10
CA VAL A 151 24.32 2.85 -6.33
C VAL A 151 24.65 3.67 -7.58
N MET A 152 24.38 4.97 -7.56
CA MET A 152 24.75 5.87 -8.65
C MET A 152 26.27 5.81 -8.92
N ASP A 153 27.07 5.91 -7.86
CA ASP A 153 28.52 5.81 -7.94
C ASP A 153 29.01 4.42 -8.36
N GLU A 154 28.40 3.35 -7.86
CA GLU A 154 28.74 1.97 -8.21
C GLU A 154 28.53 1.71 -9.70
N VAL A 155 27.38 2.12 -10.24
CA VAL A 155 27.05 1.98 -11.67
C VAL A 155 28.00 2.81 -12.53
N ALA A 156 28.31 4.05 -12.12
CA ALA A 156 29.27 4.89 -12.83
C ALA A 156 30.68 4.26 -12.86
N ARG A 157 31.18 3.79 -11.70
CA ARG A 157 32.49 3.12 -11.60
C ARG A 157 32.53 1.80 -12.37
N ALA A 158 31.44 1.05 -12.41
CA ALA A 158 31.35 -0.20 -13.16
C ALA A 158 31.52 0.05 -14.67
N ASN A 159 30.87 1.08 -15.22
CA ASN A 159 30.98 1.47 -16.63
C ASN A 159 32.37 2.02 -17.00
N TYR A 160 33.07 2.63 -16.04
CA TYR A 160 34.42 3.17 -16.21
C TYR A 160 35.53 2.29 -15.60
N ARG A 161 35.25 1.01 -15.35
CA ARG A 161 36.26 0.07 -14.82
C ARG A 161 37.49 0.06 -15.73
N ASN A 162 38.67 0.27 -15.12
CA ASN A 162 39.97 0.36 -15.80
C ASN A 162 40.11 1.53 -16.79
N ASP A 163 39.21 2.52 -16.73
CA ASP A 163 39.18 3.65 -17.65
C ASP A 163 39.09 5.00 -16.93
N GLY A 164 39.51 5.04 -15.66
CA GLY A 164 39.54 6.26 -14.84
C GLY A 164 38.30 6.45 -13.95
N THR A 165 38.10 7.68 -13.48
CA THR A 165 36.99 8.05 -12.60
C THR A 165 36.05 9.04 -13.29
N VAL A 166 34.76 8.93 -12.94
CA VAL A 166 33.71 9.87 -13.33
C VAL A 166 33.01 10.31 -12.06
N ALA A 167 32.72 11.61 -11.98
CA ALA A 167 31.99 12.19 -10.86
C ALA A 167 30.50 12.18 -11.18
N VAL A 168 29.68 11.63 -10.29
CA VAL A 168 28.23 11.68 -10.41
C VAL A 168 27.70 12.86 -9.62
N GLN A 169 26.78 13.60 -10.21
CA GLN A 169 26.10 14.73 -9.61
C GLN A 169 24.58 14.47 -9.69
N SER A 170 23.88 14.61 -8.57
CA SER A 170 22.42 14.74 -8.59
C SER A 170 22.08 16.13 -9.12
N LEU A 171 21.24 16.22 -10.14
CA LEU A 171 20.87 17.51 -10.72
C LEU A 171 19.70 18.10 -9.93
N LEU A 172 19.81 19.41 -9.66
CA LEU A 172 18.95 20.25 -8.83
C LEU A 172 17.46 19.83 -8.91
N SER A 173 16.86 19.53 -7.73
CA SER A 173 15.47 19.10 -7.42
C SER A 173 15.25 17.63 -7.03
N SER A 174 16.20 16.74 -7.29
CA SER A 174 15.89 15.31 -7.32
C SER A 174 15.92 14.58 -5.96
N ALA A 175 16.56 15.14 -4.93
CA ALA A 175 16.55 14.58 -3.57
C ALA A 175 15.25 14.89 -2.79
N VAL A 176 14.44 15.83 -3.27
CA VAL A 176 13.17 16.28 -2.66
C VAL A 176 11.95 15.69 -3.39
N ASN A 177 12.14 14.93 -4.47
CA ASN A 177 11.00 14.43 -5.24
C ASN A 177 10.34 13.19 -4.60
N PHE A 178 11.12 12.21 -4.11
CA PHE A 178 10.53 11.02 -3.49
C PHE A 178 9.81 11.34 -2.16
N SER A 179 10.38 12.25 -1.36
CA SER A 179 9.77 12.68 -0.09
C SER A 179 8.50 13.51 -0.26
N ASN A 180 8.33 14.14 -1.42
CA ASN A 180 7.11 14.87 -1.77
C ASN A 180 6.15 14.00 -2.59
N PHE A 181 6.59 12.82 -3.03
CA PHE A 181 5.81 11.88 -3.82
C PHE A 181 5.13 10.83 -2.94
N VAL A 182 5.78 10.42 -1.85
CA VAL A 182 5.28 9.44 -0.89
C VAL A 182 5.28 10.07 0.50
N GLN A 183 4.18 9.93 1.22
CA GLN A 183 4.06 10.35 2.62
C GLN A 183 3.56 9.22 3.50
N THR A 184 3.77 9.37 4.82
CA THR A 184 3.19 8.48 5.82
C THR A 184 1.80 9.00 6.16
N TYR A 185 0.83 8.09 6.27
CA TYR A 185 -0.51 8.35 6.78
C TYR A 185 -0.64 7.67 8.15
N GLU A 186 -0.99 8.45 9.17
CA GLU A 186 -1.19 7.98 10.54
C GLU A 186 -2.43 8.65 11.18
N ASP A 187 -2.82 8.18 12.35
CA ASP A 187 -3.97 8.72 13.10
C ASP A 187 -5.24 8.88 12.24
N ASP A 188 -5.81 10.09 12.16
CA ASP A 188 -7.06 10.34 11.42
C ASP A 188 -6.88 10.39 9.89
N GLU A 189 -5.63 10.47 9.40
CA GLU A 189 -5.31 10.48 7.97
C GLU A 189 -5.46 9.08 7.35
N ARG A 190 -5.65 8.04 8.17
CA ARG A 190 -5.82 6.64 7.72
C ARG A 190 -7.16 6.35 7.04
N THR A 191 -7.99 7.37 6.78
CA THR A 191 -9.34 7.25 6.18
C THR A 191 -9.38 6.36 4.93
N ARG A 192 -8.49 6.58 3.95
CA ARG A 192 -8.46 5.76 2.72
C ARG A 192 -8.18 4.29 2.98
N PHE A 193 -7.30 3.98 3.94
CA PHE A 193 -7.01 2.62 4.36
C PHE A 193 -8.22 2.00 5.07
N ALA A 194 -8.86 2.76 5.96
CA ALA A 194 -10.04 2.32 6.69
C ALA A 194 -11.20 1.97 5.74
N GLU A 195 -11.48 2.84 4.76
CA GLU A 195 -12.49 2.59 3.74
C GLU A 195 -12.19 1.34 2.92
N ALA A 196 -10.93 1.18 2.49
CA ALA A 196 -10.49 -0.02 1.77
C ALA A 196 -10.63 -1.28 2.64
N ALA A 197 -10.29 -1.20 3.92
CA ALA A 197 -10.38 -2.31 4.87
C ALA A 197 -11.82 -2.73 5.11
N VAL A 198 -12.72 -1.76 5.34
CA VAL A 198 -14.15 -2.01 5.50
C VAL A 198 -14.76 -2.57 4.23
N ALA A 199 -14.45 -2.01 3.06
CA ALA A 199 -14.94 -2.50 1.78
C ALA A 199 -14.47 -3.95 1.51
N ALA A 200 -13.19 -4.24 1.76
CA ALA A 200 -12.62 -5.57 1.61
C ALA A 200 -13.21 -6.57 2.62
N ALA A 201 -13.33 -6.19 3.89
CA ALA A 201 -13.91 -7.04 4.94
C ALA A 201 -15.38 -7.37 4.63
N LYS A 202 -16.17 -6.38 4.19
CA LYS A 202 -17.58 -6.56 3.82
C LYS A 202 -17.81 -7.23 2.47
N SER A 203 -16.74 -7.59 1.73
CA SER A 203 -16.85 -8.50 0.57
C SER A 203 -17.17 -9.93 1.00
N ASP A 204 -16.80 -10.30 2.23
CA ASP A 204 -17.25 -11.52 2.90
C ASP A 204 -18.66 -11.30 3.47
N GLY A 205 -19.61 -12.12 3.02
CA GLY A 205 -20.99 -12.08 3.48
C GLY A 205 -21.11 -12.28 4.99
N PHE A 206 -20.27 -13.13 5.58
CA PHE A 206 -20.30 -13.45 7.01
C PHE A 206 -19.87 -12.27 7.88
N VAL A 207 -18.89 -11.48 7.45
CA VAL A 207 -18.46 -10.26 8.16
C VAL A 207 -19.51 -9.17 8.02
N LYS A 208 -20.07 -9.02 6.81
CA LYS A 208 -21.01 -7.94 6.48
C LYS A 208 -22.30 -7.99 7.30
N HIS A 209 -22.97 -9.15 7.33
CA HIS A 209 -24.25 -9.32 8.04
C HIS A 209 -24.50 -10.79 8.32
N ARG A 210 -25.00 -11.09 9.53
CA ARG A 210 -25.35 -12.45 9.97
C ARG A 210 -26.78 -12.50 10.48
N SER A 211 -27.67 -11.79 9.81
CA SER A 211 -29.04 -11.57 10.27
C SER A 211 -30.06 -12.39 9.50
N TRP A 212 -31.12 -12.79 10.19
CA TRP A 212 -32.30 -13.42 9.61
C TRP A 212 -33.48 -13.32 10.57
N ILE A 213 -34.69 -13.44 10.02
CA ILE A 213 -35.93 -13.48 10.77
C ILE A 213 -36.63 -14.78 10.43
N LEU A 214 -37.12 -15.49 11.45
CA LEU A 214 -37.91 -16.70 11.27
C LEU A 214 -39.25 -16.54 11.98
N PRO A 215 -40.37 -16.46 11.23
CA PRO A 215 -41.69 -16.45 11.84
C PRO A 215 -42.03 -17.82 12.44
N SER A 216 -42.78 -17.80 13.52
CA SER A 216 -43.34 -18.98 14.19
C SER A 216 -44.43 -19.63 13.34
N LEU A 217 -44.60 -20.95 13.51
CA LEU A 217 -45.76 -21.71 13.02
C LEU A 217 -47.05 -21.39 13.80
N THR A 218 -46.94 -20.81 14.99
CA THR A 218 -48.06 -20.42 15.83
C THR A 218 -48.45 -18.96 15.61
N GLN A 219 -49.75 -18.67 15.66
CA GLN A 219 -50.24 -17.29 15.63
C GLN A 219 -49.99 -16.60 16.97
N GLY A 220 -49.70 -15.30 16.93
CA GLY A 220 -49.54 -14.47 18.11
C GLY A 220 -50.85 -14.23 18.84
N ALA A 221 -50.80 -14.07 20.17
CA ALA A 221 -52.00 -13.99 21.01
C ALA A 221 -52.88 -12.75 20.74
N CYS A 222 -52.29 -11.68 20.21
CA CYS A 222 -52.97 -10.41 19.95
C CYS A 222 -53.65 -10.31 18.59
N PHE A 223 -53.04 -10.90 17.56
CA PHE A 223 -53.50 -10.80 16.18
C PHE A 223 -53.44 -12.18 15.54
N ALA A 224 -54.61 -12.77 15.23
CA ALA A 224 -54.74 -14.09 14.60
C ALA A 224 -54.13 -14.20 13.18
N ILE A 225 -53.40 -13.17 12.73
CA ILE A 225 -52.74 -13.11 11.42
C ILE A 225 -51.23 -12.80 11.53
N LEU A 226 -50.73 -12.38 12.71
CA LEU A 226 -49.31 -12.08 12.90
C LEU A 226 -48.69 -13.18 13.74
N PRO A 227 -47.66 -13.90 13.24
CA PRO A 227 -46.96 -14.89 14.02
C PRO A 227 -46.01 -14.22 15.03
N ASP A 228 -45.67 -14.95 16.08
CA ASP A 228 -44.44 -14.67 16.85
C ASP A 228 -43.23 -14.85 15.93
N TRP A 229 -42.06 -14.35 16.30
CA TRP A 229 -40.86 -14.59 15.52
C TRP A 229 -39.60 -14.63 16.37
N ILE A 230 -38.57 -15.29 15.84
CA ILE A 230 -37.20 -15.13 16.33
C ILE A 230 -36.44 -14.26 15.34
N GLU A 231 -35.60 -13.39 15.89
CA GLU A 231 -34.85 -12.41 15.13
C GLU A 231 -33.38 -12.46 15.51
N ARG A 232 -32.57 -12.90 14.54
CA ARG A 232 -31.12 -12.86 14.67
C ARG A 232 -30.60 -11.60 14.01
N ARG A 233 -29.79 -10.84 14.73
CA ARG A 233 -29.02 -9.71 14.20
C ARG A 233 -27.54 -9.91 14.44
N GLY A 234 -26.73 -9.52 13.49
CA GLY A 234 -25.29 -9.55 13.71
C GLY A 234 -24.51 -8.96 12.56
N GLY A 235 -23.31 -8.48 12.88
CA GLY A 235 -22.40 -7.88 11.94
C GLY A 235 -21.09 -7.54 12.61
N THR A 236 -20.19 -6.96 11.82
CA THR A 236 -18.86 -6.58 12.28
C THR A 236 -18.50 -5.22 11.70
N GLU A 237 -18.06 -4.32 12.55
CA GLU A 237 -17.83 -2.92 12.23
C GLU A 237 -16.42 -2.51 12.65
N LEU A 238 -15.81 -1.66 11.83
CA LEU A 238 -14.65 -0.87 12.22
C LEU A 238 -15.16 0.41 12.87
N ILE A 239 -14.75 0.66 14.11
CA ILE A 239 -15.11 1.84 14.88
C ILE A 239 -13.89 2.76 14.93
N GLY A 240 -14.03 3.93 14.32
CA GLY A 240 -12.89 4.83 14.11
C GLY A 240 -11.84 4.15 13.23
N PHE A 241 -10.61 4.07 13.74
CA PHE A 241 -9.48 3.42 13.08
C PHE A 241 -8.89 2.28 13.89
N ASP A 242 -9.30 2.11 15.14
CA ASP A 242 -8.52 1.34 16.10
C ASP A 242 -9.30 0.20 16.77
N GLU A 243 -10.58 0.04 16.44
CA GLU A 243 -11.45 -0.97 17.03
C GLU A 243 -12.21 -1.77 15.98
N TRP A 244 -11.98 -3.08 15.94
CA TRP A 244 -12.90 -4.00 15.28
C TRP A 244 -13.84 -4.60 16.31
N LYS A 245 -15.13 -4.45 16.09
CA LYS A 245 -16.16 -4.97 16.99
C LYS A 245 -17.18 -5.79 16.23
N ALA A 246 -17.48 -6.99 16.73
CA ALA A 246 -18.56 -7.82 16.24
C ALA A 246 -19.60 -8.02 17.35
N MET A 247 -20.86 -8.09 16.93
CA MET A 247 -21.99 -8.40 17.80
C MET A 247 -22.89 -9.40 17.10
N ASP A 248 -23.38 -10.38 17.86
CA ASP A 248 -24.35 -11.37 17.44
C ASP A 248 -25.43 -11.49 18.52
N THR A 249 -26.69 -11.34 18.13
CA THR A 249 -27.85 -11.45 19.02
C THR A 249 -28.96 -12.28 18.38
N LEU A 250 -29.71 -13.00 19.21
CA LEU A 250 -30.95 -13.68 18.87
C LEU A 250 -31.93 -13.51 20.02
N SER A 251 -33.12 -13.04 19.68
CA SER A 251 -34.23 -12.91 20.62
C SER A 251 -35.52 -13.47 20.02
N GLU A 252 -36.38 -13.99 20.90
CA GLU A 252 -37.78 -14.27 20.56
C GLU A 252 -38.65 -13.04 20.83
N HIS A 253 -39.54 -12.74 19.90
CA HIS A 253 -40.51 -11.67 19.96
C HIS A 253 -41.92 -12.28 19.91
N VAL A 254 -42.63 -12.19 21.03
CA VAL A 254 -43.92 -12.86 21.23
C VAL A 254 -45.02 -11.83 21.40
N TRP A 255 -46.13 -11.99 20.67
CA TRP A 255 -47.31 -11.14 20.87
C TRP A 255 -48.03 -11.52 22.16
N VAL A 256 -48.13 -10.59 23.11
CA VAL A 256 -48.86 -10.79 24.37
C VAL A 256 -49.96 -9.74 24.55
N VAL A 257 -51.08 -10.17 25.12
CA VAL A 257 -52.18 -9.28 25.53
C VAL A 257 -51.87 -8.74 26.92
N THR A 258 -51.85 -7.42 27.05
CA THR A 258 -51.68 -6.69 28.31
C THR A 258 -52.95 -5.91 28.66
N GLU A 259 -53.05 -5.37 29.88
CA GLU A 259 -54.18 -4.52 30.27
C GLU A 259 -54.31 -3.25 29.41
N GLU A 260 -53.20 -2.78 28.83
CA GLU A 260 -53.11 -1.56 28.01
C GLU A 260 -53.21 -1.84 26.50
N GLY A 261 -53.31 -3.11 26.08
CA GLY A 261 -53.45 -3.50 24.69
C GLY A 261 -52.52 -4.66 24.30
N CYS A 262 -51.75 -4.46 23.24
CA CYS A 262 -50.86 -5.47 22.69
C CYS A 262 -49.41 -5.04 22.80
N ALA A 263 -48.56 -5.93 23.30
CA ALA A 263 -47.13 -5.71 23.42
C ALA A 263 -46.36 -6.86 22.75
N VAL A 264 -45.11 -6.57 22.41
CA VAL A 264 -44.14 -7.55 21.90
C VAL A 264 -42.92 -7.51 22.81
N PRO A 265 -42.94 -8.19 23.97
CA PRO A 265 -41.74 -8.37 24.76
C PRO A 265 -40.68 -9.13 23.97
N GLU A 266 -39.44 -8.67 24.12
CA GLU A 266 -38.26 -9.39 23.66
C GLU A 266 -37.80 -10.36 24.75
N THR A 267 -37.49 -11.60 24.36
CA THR A 267 -36.82 -12.59 25.22
C THR A 267 -35.46 -12.93 24.60
N PRO A 268 -34.34 -12.39 25.14
CA PRO A 268 -33.00 -12.73 24.68
C PRO A 268 -32.72 -14.22 24.86
N ALA A 269 -32.28 -14.88 23.79
CA ALA A 269 -32.00 -16.30 23.79
C ALA A 269 -30.53 -16.62 23.51
N GLY A 270 -29.80 -15.74 22.82
CA GLY A 270 -28.36 -15.88 22.63
C GLY A 270 -27.77 -14.53 22.27
N PHE A 271 -26.63 -14.18 22.85
CA PHE A 271 -25.98 -12.90 22.59
C PHE A 271 -24.51 -12.94 22.93
N ALA A 272 -23.70 -12.25 22.14
CA ALA A 272 -22.29 -12.03 22.44
C ALA A 272 -21.75 -10.83 21.67
N THR A 273 -20.63 -10.31 22.17
CA THR A 273 -19.86 -9.26 21.53
C THR A 273 -18.39 -9.59 21.70
N THR A 274 -17.62 -9.44 20.64
CA THR A 274 -16.16 -9.49 20.70
C THR A 274 -15.61 -8.16 20.19
N VAL A 275 -14.66 -7.61 20.94
CA VAL A 275 -13.98 -6.36 20.65
C VAL A 275 -12.50 -6.64 20.55
N ALA A 276 -11.89 -6.23 19.45
CA ALA A 276 -10.44 -6.14 19.31
C ALA A 276 -10.06 -4.66 19.31
N ALA A 277 -9.49 -4.20 20.42
CA ALA A 277 -8.95 -2.85 20.59
C ALA A 277 -8.10 -2.77 21.87
N ASP A 278 -7.02 -2.01 21.84
CA ASP A 278 -6.28 -1.62 23.05
C ASP A 278 -7.06 -0.57 23.86
N ASP A 279 -7.71 0.36 23.15
CA ASP A 279 -8.58 1.39 23.72
C ASP A 279 -9.95 1.35 23.02
N THR A 280 -11.01 1.14 23.79
CA THR A 280 -12.38 1.06 23.24
C THR A 280 -13.04 2.43 23.15
N ALA A 281 -13.75 2.66 22.05
CA ALA A 281 -14.56 3.84 21.84
C ALA A 281 -16.01 3.60 22.26
N ALA A 282 -16.71 4.68 22.64
CA ALA A 282 -18.13 4.61 22.93
C ALA A 282 -18.92 4.31 21.64
N ASP A 283 -19.45 3.10 21.52
CA ASP A 283 -20.27 2.66 20.39
C ASP A 283 -21.77 2.87 20.64
N THR A 284 -22.29 4.00 20.17
CA THR A 284 -23.71 4.40 20.35
C THR A 284 -24.51 4.40 19.05
N ASP A 285 -23.91 4.00 17.92
CA ASP A 285 -24.61 3.99 16.63
C ASP A 285 -25.57 2.79 16.58
N TRP A 286 -26.87 3.09 16.56
CA TRP A 286 -27.94 2.09 16.51
C TRP A 286 -28.06 1.39 15.16
N ARG A 287 -27.39 1.89 14.11
CA ARG A 287 -27.42 1.32 12.75
C ARG A 287 -26.43 0.17 12.57
N ARG A 288 -25.43 0.06 13.45
CA ARG A 288 -24.40 -0.98 13.41
C ARG A 288 -24.96 -2.37 13.71
N TYR A 289 -24.22 -3.39 13.29
CA TYR A 289 -24.56 -4.81 13.51
C TYR A 289 -25.92 -5.18 12.91
N ASP A 290 -26.20 -4.63 11.73
CA ASP A 290 -27.48 -4.76 11.04
C ASP A 290 -28.67 -4.40 11.94
N TYR A 291 -28.57 -3.24 12.59
CA TYR A 291 -29.62 -2.70 13.46
C TYR A 291 -29.95 -3.56 14.69
N SER A 292 -29.01 -4.37 15.19
CA SER A 292 -29.21 -5.18 16.40
C SER A 292 -29.77 -4.37 17.57
N ARG A 293 -29.24 -3.16 17.79
CA ARG A 293 -29.67 -2.28 18.89
C ARG A 293 -31.09 -1.73 18.74
N LEU A 294 -31.67 -1.78 17.54
CA LEU A 294 -33.04 -1.35 17.30
C LEU A 294 -34.03 -2.52 17.48
N PHE A 295 -33.67 -3.70 16.98
CA PHE A 295 -34.57 -4.86 16.92
C PHE A 295 -34.43 -5.81 18.10
N ASN A 296 -33.24 -5.90 18.69
CA ASN A 296 -32.92 -6.71 19.86
C ASN A 296 -32.43 -5.78 21.00
N LEU A 297 -33.37 -5.03 21.58
CA LEU A 297 -33.19 -3.98 22.59
C LEU A 297 -32.64 -4.49 23.93
N LEU A 298 -32.93 -5.74 24.30
CA LEU A 298 -32.47 -6.37 25.54
C LEU A 298 -31.22 -7.22 25.29
N ALA A 299 -31.15 -7.94 24.18
CA ALA A 299 -29.99 -8.79 23.89
C ALA A 299 -28.74 -7.96 23.54
N SER A 300 -28.88 -6.81 22.86
CA SER A 300 -27.71 -6.02 22.46
C SER A 300 -26.95 -5.42 23.66
N PRO A 301 -27.60 -4.77 24.65
CA PRO A 301 -26.91 -4.32 25.86
C PRO A 301 -26.36 -5.48 26.70
N ALA A 302 -27.05 -6.63 26.73
CA ALA A 302 -26.54 -7.82 27.40
C ALA A 302 -25.24 -8.31 26.75
N ALA A 303 -25.19 -8.34 25.41
CA ALA A 303 -23.99 -8.66 24.64
C ALA A 303 -22.82 -7.71 24.95
N ASP A 304 -23.08 -6.41 24.94
CA ASP A 304 -22.07 -5.38 25.25
C ASP A 304 -21.57 -5.50 26.71
N SER A 305 -22.41 -5.93 27.65
CA SER A 305 -22.04 -6.07 29.07
C SER A 305 -21.12 -7.27 29.37
N SER A 306 -21.08 -8.26 28.48
CA SER A 306 -20.29 -9.49 28.62
C SER A 306 -19.34 -9.69 27.44
N SER A 307 -18.76 -8.59 26.94
CA SER A 307 -17.93 -8.62 25.74
C SER A 307 -16.57 -9.31 25.98
N ILE A 308 -16.13 -10.11 25.01
CA ILE A 308 -14.76 -10.61 24.94
C ILE A 308 -13.88 -9.48 24.41
N SER A 309 -12.77 -9.17 25.09
CA SER A 309 -11.85 -8.10 24.70
C SER A 309 -10.48 -8.66 24.34
N TRP A 310 -9.95 -8.26 23.19
CA TRP A 310 -8.63 -8.65 22.69
C TRP A 310 -7.72 -7.45 22.52
N GLY A 311 -6.40 -7.64 22.69
CA GLY A 311 -5.41 -6.65 22.31
C GLY A 311 -5.37 -6.45 20.79
N TYR A 312 -5.57 -5.22 20.35
CA TYR A 312 -5.45 -4.85 18.95
C TYR A 312 -5.13 -3.37 18.84
N THR A 313 -4.09 -3.09 18.10
CA THR A 313 -3.52 -1.75 18.09
C THR A 313 -4.07 -0.85 17.00
N GLY A 314 -5.06 -1.33 16.25
CA GLY A 314 -5.71 -0.58 15.20
C GLY A 314 -5.11 -0.71 13.82
N LEU A 315 -5.62 0.10 12.89
CA LEU A 315 -5.11 0.14 11.53
C LEU A 315 -3.65 0.61 11.55
N PRO A 316 -2.73 -0.04 10.82
CA PRO A 316 -1.35 0.41 10.82
C PRO A 316 -1.22 1.76 10.14
N LYS A 317 -0.26 2.56 10.60
CA LYS A 317 0.29 3.62 9.77
C LYS A 317 0.93 3.01 8.52
N PHE A 318 0.84 3.72 7.41
CA PHE A 318 1.28 3.20 6.12
C PHE A 318 1.84 4.31 5.25
N TYR A 319 2.61 3.95 4.24
CA TYR A 319 3.07 4.89 3.23
C TYR A 319 2.16 4.84 2.00
N ASP A 320 1.82 6.01 1.47
CA ASP A 320 1.11 6.14 0.21
C ASP A 320 1.61 7.33 -0.59
N LEU A 321 1.09 7.53 -1.80
CA LEU A 321 1.28 8.77 -2.54
C LEU A 321 0.82 9.96 -1.69
N SER A 322 1.53 11.09 -1.79
CA SER A 322 1.12 12.32 -1.13
C SER A 322 -0.25 12.81 -1.60
N GLU A 323 -0.93 13.61 -0.78
CA GLU A 323 -2.27 14.14 -1.13
C GLU A 323 -2.26 14.86 -2.48
N ASP A 324 -1.27 15.73 -2.70
CA ASP A 324 -1.04 16.42 -3.98
C ASP A 324 -0.97 15.46 -5.18
N ARG A 325 -0.48 14.23 -4.98
CA ARG A 325 -0.34 13.21 -6.04
C ARG A 325 -1.55 12.31 -6.19
N LEU A 326 -2.39 12.22 -5.17
CA LEU A 326 -3.66 11.51 -5.22
C LEU A 326 -4.76 12.37 -5.85
N GLU A 327 -4.69 13.70 -5.67
CA GLU A 327 -5.63 14.66 -6.23
C GLU A 327 -5.30 15.11 -7.66
N ASP A 328 -4.08 14.83 -8.14
CA ASP A 328 -3.65 15.15 -9.51
C ASP A 328 -4.54 14.42 -10.55
N GLU A 329 -5.10 15.17 -11.49
CA GLU A 329 -5.89 14.60 -12.60
C GLU A 329 -4.99 13.85 -13.61
N GLU A 330 -3.68 14.17 -13.64
CA GLU A 330 -2.68 13.44 -14.41
C GLU A 330 -2.14 12.23 -13.63
N ASP A 331 -1.74 11.15 -14.31
CA ASP A 331 -1.17 10.00 -13.58
C ASP A 331 0.11 10.40 -12.84
N PRO A 332 0.26 9.98 -11.58
CA PRO A 332 1.40 10.36 -10.76
C PRO A 332 2.71 9.82 -11.37
N ARG A 333 3.66 10.73 -11.59
CA ARG A 333 5.00 10.43 -12.16
C ARG A 333 6.11 10.99 -11.29
N LEU A 334 7.14 10.18 -11.07
CA LEU A 334 8.35 10.56 -10.36
C LEU A 334 9.50 10.72 -11.35
N ARG A 335 10.04 11.94 -11.48
CA ARG A 335 11.18 12.25 -12.36
C ARG A 335 12.46 12.45 -11.56
N TYR A 336 13.57 11.89 -12.05
CA TYR A 336 14.89 12.04 -11.44
C TYR A 336 15.95 12.30 -12.52
N ALA A 337 16.85 13.25 -12.29
CA ALA A 337 17.89 13.61 -13.25
C ALA A 337 19.31 13.52 -12.65
N VAL A 338 20.25 13.02 -13.45
CA VAL A 338 21.65 12.81 -13.09
C VAL A 338 22.58 13.47 -14.08
N GLY A 339 23.66 14.03 -13.55
CA GLY A 339 24.76 14.59 -14.30
C GLY A 339 26.02 13.75 -14.05
N LEU A 340 26.77 13.45 -15.10
CA LEU A 340 28.08 12.84 -14.99
C LEU A 340 29.12 13.81 -15.53
N LYS A 341 30.21 14.00 -14.78
CA LYS A 341 31.35 14.83 -15.19
C LYS A 341 32.61 13.99 -15.32
N ARG A 342 33.30 14.14 -16.45
CA ARG A 342 34.61 13.54 -16.71
C ARG A 342 35.60 14.62 -17.13
N ARG A 343 36.73 14.71 -16.42
CA ARG A 343 37.81 15.64 -16.79
C ARG A 343 38.43 15.28 -18.14
N ILE A 344 38.72 16.27 -18.97
CA ILE A 344 39.35 16.07 -20.29
C ILE A 344 40.71 15.39 -20.14
N ALA A 345 41.49 15.76 -19.12
CA ALA A 345 42.77 15.11 -18.79
C ALA A 345 42.67 13.59 -18.53
N ALA A 346 41.49 13.08 -18.17
CA ALA A 346 41.27 11.66 -17.94
C ALA A 346 40.85 10.91 -19.23
N THR A 347 40.60 11.60 -20.35
CA THR A 347 40.12 11.01 -21.61
C THR A 347 41.26 10.40 -22.43
N ARG A 348 40.95 9.47 -23.33
CA ARG A 348 41.95 8.85 -24.25
C ARG A 348 42.30 9.73 -25.46
N THR A 349 42.12 11.04 -25.33
CA THR A 349 42.55 12.02 -26.33
C THR A 349 44.02 12.35 -26.16
N SER A 350 44.61 13.03 -27.16
CA SER A 350 46.01 13.49 -27.08
C SER A 350 46.29 14.52 -25.97
N GLU A 351 45.25 15.14 -25.41
CA GLU A 351 45.32 16.07 -24.27
C GLU A 351 45.14 15.36 -22.92
N GLY A 352 44.75 14.08 -22.93
CA GLY A 352 44.60 13.26 -21.74
C GLY A 352 45.63 12.15 -21.65
N VAL A 353 45.16 10.90 -21.54
CA VAL A 353 46.01 9.73 -21.24
C VAL A 353 46.50 8.98 -22.49
N ALA A 354 46.22 9.45 -23.70
CA ALA A 354 46.68 8.78 -24.92
C ALA A 354 48.21 8.76 -25.01
N GLN A 355 48.75 7.65 -25.55
CA GLN A 355 50.18 7.58 -25.90
C GLN A 355 50.53 8.52 -27.06
N VAL A 356 49.57 8.79 -27.94
CA VAL A 356 49.68 9.74 -29.05
C VAL A 356 49.48 11.15 -28.47
N ARG A 357 50.58 11.81 -28.09
CA ARG A 357 50.55 13.17 -27.52
C ARG A 357 50.74 14.24 -28.58
N ASN A 358 50.17 15.41 -28.30
CA ASN A 358 50.57 16.62 -29.00
C ASN A 358 52.04 16.92 -28.64
N SER A 359 52.86 17.28 -29.62
CA SER A 359 54.30 17.45 -29.40
C SER A 359 54.58 18.77 -28.63
N GLY A 360 54.44 18.75 -27.31
CA GLY A 360 54.83 19.83 -26.39
C GLY A 360 54.01 21.13 -26.50
N SER A 361 54.06 21.94 -25.44
CA SER A 361 53.42 23.27 -25.34
C SER A 361 53.91 24.27 -26.39
N ASP A 362 55.04 24.00 -27.04
CA ASP A 362 55.74 24.94 -27.92
C ASP A 362 55.43 24.70 -29.42
N ASN A 363 54.64 23.67 -29.76
CA ASN A 363 54.28 23.43 -31.15
C ASN A 363 53.01 24.19 -31.55
N ARG A 364 53.19 25.23 -32.38
CA ARG A 364 52.10 26.04 -32.96
C ARG A 364 51.15 25.26 -33.88
N LEU A 365 51.63 24.22 -34.56
CA LEU A 365 50.81 23.39 -35.46
C LEU A 365 49.84 22.49 -34.66
N ALA A 366 50.35 21.95 -33.56
CA ALA A 366 49.64 21.16 -32.57
C ALA A 366 48.47 21.92 -31.92
N THR A 367 48.66 23.20 -31.63
CA THR A 367 47.62 24.09 -31.08
C THR A 367 46.57 24.50 -32.12
N THR A 368 46.95 24.69 -33.39
CA THR A 368 46.01 25.00 -34.48
C THR A 368 45.19 23.81 -35.00
N LEU A 369 45.68 22.58 -34.84
CA LEU A 369 44.97 21.36 -35.24
C LEU A 369 43.93 20.91 -34.20
N ASN A 370 43.91 21.56 -33.03
CA ASN A 370 43.01 21.28 -31.91
C ASN A 370 41.80 22.23 -31.86
N ASN A 371 41.28 22.65 -33.02
CA ASN A 371 40.18 23.61 -33.12
C ASN A 371 38.79 23.05 -32.72
N TYR A 372 38.67 21.74 -32.45
CA TYR A 372 37.53 21.22 -31.69
C TYR A 372 37.83 21.32 -30.19
N ARG A 373 37.97 22.56 -29.70
CA ARG A 373 37.51 22.84 -28.34
C ARG A 373 36.00 22.63 -28.39
N ALA A 374 35.53 21.40 -28.15
CA ALA A 374 34.22 21.25 -27.55
C ALA A 374 34.31 22.08 -26.29
N ALA A 375 33.74 23.29 -26.29
CA ALA A 375 33.92 24.28 -25.23
C ALA A 375 33.76 23.54 -23.90
N PRO A 376 34.87 23.26 -23.19
CA PRO A 376 34.76 22.51 -21.96
C PRO A 376 33.88 23.35 -21.05
N ALA A 377 33.09 22.71 -20.19
CA ALA A 377 32.54 23.44 -19.04
C ALA A 377 33.68 24.21 -18.34
N GLU A 378 33.37 25.25 -17.54
CA GLU A 378 34.36 26.13 -16.89
C GLU A 378 35.53 25.39 -16.18
N ASP A 379 35.37 24.09 -15.88
CA ASP A 379 36.32 23.19 -15.22
C ASP A 379 37.11 22.19 -16.12
N ASP A 380 37.21 22.40 -17.44
CA ASP A 380 37.98 21.51 -18.35
C ASP A 380 37.46 20.04 -18.33
N ALA A 381 36.13 19.92 -18.31
CA ALA A 381 35.41 18.65 -18.18
C ALA A 381 34.30 18.50 -19.22
N MET A 382 34.07 17.25 -19.64
CA MET A 382 32.86 16.82 -20.33
C MET A 382 31.76 16.56 -19.31
N ALA A 383 30.53 16.96 -19.65
CA ALA A 383 29.35 16.57 -18.89
C ALA A 383 28.34 15.83 -19.77
N ALA A 384 27.63 14.88 -19.17
CA ALA A 384 26.42 14.30 -19.72
C ALA A 384 25.29 14.46 -18.69
N ALA A 385 24.07 14.68 -19.16
CA ALA A 385 22.88 14.69 -18.34
C ALA A 385 21.89 13.66 -18.86
N SER A 386 21.31 12.88 -17.96
CA SER A 386 20.26 11.92 -18.26
C SER A 386 19.14 12.04 -17.24
N ALA A 387 17.92 11.69 -17.64
CA ALA A 387 16.76 11.71 -16.78
C ALA A 387 15.97 10.42 -16.92
N VAL A 388 15.31 10.05 -15.83
CA VAL A 388 14.44 8.88 -15.73
C VAL A 388 13.10 9.32 -15.19
N GLU A 389 12.06 8.61 -15.61
CA GLU A 389 10.72 8.76 -15.06
C GLU A 389 10.21 7.40 -14.58
N VAL A 390 9.56 7.41 -13.43
CA VAL A 390 8.86 6.28 -12.85
C VAL A 390 7.37 6.58 -12.90
N TYR A 391 6.62 5.66 -13.48
CA TYR A 391 5.20 5.84 -13.81
C TYR A 391 4.40 4.59 -13.45
N PHE A 392 3.11 4.76 -13.22
CA PHE A 392 2.20 3.65 -12.96
C PHE A 392 1.54 3.19 -14.26
N ASP A 393 1.59 1.88 -14.55
CA ASP A 393 0.85 1.28 -15.65
C ASP A 393 0.58 -0.21 -15.41
N ARG A 394 -0.69 -0.57 -15.21
CA ARG A 394 -1.12 -1.97 -15.13
C ARG A 394 -1.22 -2.65 -16.50
N GLY A 395 -1.25 -1.88 -17.58
CA GLY A 395 -1.52 -2.35 -18.94
C GLY A 395 -2.98 -2.77 -19.16
N SER A 396 -3.20 -3.64 -20.16
CA SER A 396 -4.54 -4.11 -20.57
C SER A 396 -5.17 -5.13 -19.61
N ASP A 397 -4.49 -5.46 -18.51
CA ASP A 397 -4.90 -6.48 -17.55
C ASP A 397 -5.66 -5.91 -16.34
N ASN A 398 -6.36 -4.80 -16.50
CA ASN A 398 -7.30 -4.35 -15.46
C ASN A 398 -8.49 -5.34 -15.38
N PRO A 399 -8.69 -6.08 -14.27
CA PRO A 399 -9.80 -7.02 -14.13
C PRO A 399 -11.13 -6.28 -13.87
N TYR A 400 -11.06 -5.01 -13.45
CA TYR A 400 -12.20 -4.16 -13.19
C TYR A 400 -12.55 -3.43 -14.49
N GLY A 401 -13.55 -3.95 -15.21
CA GLY A 401 -13.97 -3.40 -16.50
C GLY A 401 -14.66 -4.44 -17.36
N ASN A 402 -15.68 -4.03 -18.11
CA ASN A 402 -16.31 -4.90 -19.07
C ASN A 402 -15.50 -4.85 -20.38
N GLY A 403 -15.00 -6.01 -20.84
CA GLY A 403 -14.21 -6.11 -22.08
C GLY A 403 -14.91 -5.57 -23.33
N LYS A 404 -16.24 -5.38 -23.31
CA LYS A 404 -17.01 -4.73 -24.39
C LYS A 404 -16.95 -3.19 -24.40
N PHE A 405 -16.72 -2.54 -23.25
CA PHE A 405 -16.76 -1.08 -23.12
C PHE A 405 -15.38 -0.46 -22.89
N GLY A 406 -14.34 -1.28 -22.99
CA GLY A 406 -12.99 -0.91 -22.55
C GLY A 406 -12.85 -1.13 -21.05
N LYS A 407 -11.63 -1.49 -20.64
CA LYS A 407 -11.28 -1.54 -19.23
C LYS A 407 -10.89 -0.13 -18.79
N PRO A 408 -11.50 0.45 -17.75
CA PRO A 408 -11.08 1.74 -17.23
C PRO A 408 -9.58 1.71 -16.90
N LYS A 409 -8.91 2.83 -17.07
CA LYS A 409 -7.52 2.96 -16.65
C LYS A 409 -7.47 2.95 -15.13
N GLU A 410 -6.57 2.16 -14.57
CA GLU A 410 -6.33 2.17 -13.12
C GLU A 410 -5.39 3.33 -12.78
N ILE A 411 -5.77 4.11 -11.78
CA ILE A 411 -5.00 5.27 -11.31
C ILE A 411 -3.86 4.78 -10.42
N GLY A 412 -2.72 5.46 -10.48
CA GLY A 412 -1.56 5.14 -9.65
C GLY A 412 -1.85 5.22 -8.16
N SER A 413 -1.47 4.19 -7.42
CA SER A 413 -1.58 4.14 -5.97
C SER A 413 -0.46 3.27 -5.39
N LEU A 414 -0.24 3.35 -4.08
CA LEU A 414 0.56 2.36 -3.37
C LEU A 414 -0.31 1.24 -2.80
N PHE A 415 -1.37 0.82 -3.52
CA PHE A 415 -2.07 -0.43 -3.23
C PHE A 415 -2.00 -1.42 -4.39
N ASN A 416 -1.41 -1.05 -5.53
CA ASN A 416 -1.16 -1.94 -6.65
C ASN A 416 0.29 -1.80 -7.16
N PRO A 417 1.02 -2.92 -7.38
CA PRO A 417 2.46 -2.89 -7.64
C PRO A 417 2.79 -2.83 -9.14
N TYR A 418 2.35 -1.77 -9.82
CA TYR A 418 2.52 -1.58 -11.27
C TYR A 418 3.36 -0.34 -11.61
N TRP A 419 4.36 -0.05 -10.77
CA TRP A 419 5.32 1.02 -11.02
C TRP A 419 6.44 0.54 -11.93
N HIS A 420 6.61 1.24 -13.05
CA HIS A 420 7.56 0.97 -14.12
C HIS A 420 8.51 2.14 -14.32
N VAL A 421 9.57 1.92 -15.08
CA VAL A 421 10.65 2.88 -15.30
C VAL A 421 10.97 3.01 -16.80
N HIS A 422 11.22 4.25 -17.24
CA HIS A 422 11.74 4.53 -18.57
C HIS A 422 12.66 5.75 -18.58
N LEU A 423 13.57 5.80 -19.54
CA LEU A 423 14.43 6.96 -19.76
C LEU A 423 13.66 8.08 -20.46
N VAL A 424 13.91 9.31 -20.04
CA VAL A 424 13.33 10.51 -20.63
C VAL A 424 14.44 11.51 -20.96
N SER A 425 14.18 12.42 -21.88
CA SER A 425 15.18 13.44 -22.24
C SER A 425 15.41 14.40 -21.07
N ALA A 426 16.68 14.63 -20.73
CA ALA A 426 17.06 15.69 -19.80
C ALA A 426 16.64 17.06 -20.36
N SER A 427 16.04 17.90 -19.52
CA SER A 427 15.59 19.26 -19.86
C SER A 427 16.78 20.18 -20.11
N ALA A 428 16.54 21.33 -20.75
CA ALA A 428 17.60 22.32 -20.98
C ALA A 428 18.22 22.81 -19.65
N ALA A 429 17.40 22.97 -18.60
CA ALA A 429 17.87 23.34 -17.27
C ALA A 429 18.72 22.24 -16.60
N GLU A 430 18.31 20.97 -16.73
CA GLU A 430 19.10 19.83 -16.21
C GLU A 430 20.45 19.72 -16.93
N ARG A 431 20.47 19.87 -18.26
CA ARG A 431 21.72 19.88 -19.04
C ARG A 431 22.63 21.04 -18.65
N ALA A 432 22.08 22.24 -18.47
CA ALA A 432 22.84 23.40 -18.00
C ALA A 432 23.38 23.18 -16.58
N ALA A 433 22.59 22.61 -15.68
CA ALA A 433 23.01 22.27 -14.31
C ALA A 433 24.16 21.24 -14.30
N ALA A 434 24.14 20.26 -15.21
CA ALA A 434 25.21 19.27 -15.36
C ALA A 434 26.53 19.88 -15.83
N LEU A 435 26.48 20.99 -16.58
CA LEU A 435 27.66 21.70 -17.07
C LEU A 435 28.25 22.64 -16.02
N GLY A 436 27.46 23.12 -15.05
CA GLY A 436 27.85 24.20 -14.14
C GLY A 436 27.25 25.52 -14.60
N SER A 437 26.80 26.33 -13.64
CA SER A 437 26.02 27.55 -13.84
C SER A 437 26.56 28.44 -14.96
N ALA A 438 25.74 28.57 -16.01
CA ALA A 438 25.87 29.41 -17.21
C ALA A 438 26.82 28.92 -18.32
N MET A 439 26.26 28.16 -19.30
CA MET A 439 26.00 28.65 -20.65
C MET A 439 25.20 27.61 -21.46
N VAL A 440 24.07 28.05 -22.02
CA VAL A 440 23.24 27.28 -22.96
C VAL A 440 23.90 27.26 -24.32
N LEU A 441 24.05 26.09 -24.93
CA LEU A 441 24.17 25.95 -26.39
C LEU A 441 23.21 24.83 -26.88
N PRO A 442 22.63 25.01 -28.08
CA PRO A 442 21.36 24.42 -28.52
C PRO A 442 21.28 22.89 -28.55
#